data_AF-A0A4R1YJ13-F1
#
_entry.id   AF-A0A4R1YJ13-F1
#
_cell.length_a   1.000
_cell.length_b   1.000
_cell.length_c   1.000
_cell.angle_alpha   90.00
_cell.angle_beta   90.00
_cell.angle_gamma   90.00
#
_symmetry.space_group_name_H-M   'P 1'
#
loop_
_entity.id
_entity.type
_entity.pdbx_description
1 polymer ?
#
loop_
_entity_poly.entity_id
_entity_poly.type
_entity_poly.pdbx_seq_one_letter_code
_entity_poly.pdbx_strand_id
1 'polypeptide(L)'
;MTTSACGITVHGYGAETVARKTLNKENLAALGAEALADLLLEVTRGNRALQQRLRLELSARAGPMDIARDIRKRFAQLRRASGFISWQKQKAFARELSDLVDLITTRIAPDAPGEAFDLLWTFLQLAPNIHERTDDSNGVIGGVMDDAMAAIGDLAPRLDLDPEALADRVFEAMQDNGYGEFDGAIPALAEALGSSGLERLKTLARAAEVAPLTGADLARYDFVADEARRSSLALEGRNRTAAMILQDVADLQGDVDAYMARSSSVSSTIRSFSAALQRRRRPPSVMISISDISTCSGICLSLHGHAQVSGQKGGQFTAASPPACL
;
A
#
# COMPACT_ATOMS: atom_id res chain seq x y z
N MET A 1 87.65 32.18 -4.93
CA MET A 1 86.44 32.68 -4.25
C MET A 1 85.23 32.13 -4.98
N THR A 2 84.39 31.37 -4.26
CA THR A 2 82.92 31.25 -4.37
C THR A 2 82.32 31.05 -5.77
N THR A 3 81.51 30.04 -6.09
CA THR A 3 80.71 29.10 -5.28
C THR A 3 80.12 28.05 -6.22
N SER A 4 80.22 26.78 -5.83
CA SER A 4 79.33 25.70 -6.28
C SER A 4 78.00 25.82 -5.53
N ALA A 5 76.85 25.70 -6.21
CA ALA A 5 75.58 25.41 -5.55
C ALA A 5 74.55 24.83 -6.53
N CYS A 6 74.47 23.50 -6.51
CA CYS A 6 73.23 22.72 -6.45
C CYS A 6 72.14 23.00 -7.51
N GLY A 7 72.22 22.27 -8.62
CA GLY A 7 71.03 21.91 -9.40
C GLY A 7 70.18 20.93 -8.60
N ILE A 8 69.23 21.44 -7.83
CA ILE A 8 68.15 20.62 -7.24
C ILE A 8 67.02 20.59 -8.26
N THR A 9 66.95 19.50 -9.03
CA THR A 9 65.70 19.07 -9.65
C THR A 9 64.74 18.73 -8.52
N VAL A 10 63.83 19.65 -8.18
CA VAL A 10 62.71 19.34 -7.28
C VAL A 10 61.79 18.41 -8.07
N HIS A 11 62.02 17.11 -7.91
CA HIS A 11 61.14 16.07 -8.41
C HIS A 11 59.75 16.27 -7.78
N GLY A 12 58.83 16.84 -8.56
CA GLY A 12 57.39 16.95 -8.25
C GLY A 12 56.65 15.62 -8.13
N TYR A 13 57.34 14.55 -7.73
CA TYR A 13 56.80 13.20 -7.62
C TYR A 13 55.86 13.02 -6.42
N GLY A 14 55.85 13.95 -5.45
CA GLY A 14 54.99 13.86 -4.26
C GLY A 14 53.53 14.23 -4.52
N ALA A 15 53.27 15.37 -5.17
CA ALA A 15 51.90 15.84 -5.41
C ALA A 15 51.14 14.95 -6.42
N GLU A 16 51.82 14.50 -7.47
CA GLU A 16 51.23 13.67 -8.52
C GLU A 16 50.95 12.22 -8.07
N THR A 17 51.73 11.70 -7.11
CA THR A 17 51.49 10.36 -6.54
C THR A 17 50.41 10.38 -5.46
N VAL A 18 50.30 11.46 -4.69
CA VAL A 18 49.19 11.66 -3.73
C VAL A 18 47.88 11.88 -4.48
N ALA A 19 47.89 12.67 -5.56
CA ALA A 19 46.72 12.86 -6.43
C ALA A 19 46.22 11.53 -7.03
N ARG A 20 47.13 10.65 -7.48
CA ARG A 20 46.79 9.30 -7.97
C ARG A 20 46.28 8.32 -6.90
N LYS A 21 46.59 8.55 -5.62
CA LYS A 21 46.17 7.69 -4.49
C LYS A 21 44.93 8.20 -3.76
N THR A 22 44.41 9.36 -4.16
CA THR A 22 43.23 9.94 -3.54
C THR A 22 41.98 9.15 -3.97
N LEU A 23 41.09 8.83 -3.02
CA LEU A 23 39.89 8.07 -3.31
C LEU A 23 38.86 8.94 -4.06
N ASN A 24 38.86 8.88 -5.39
CA ASN A 24 37.93 9.61 -6.26
C ASN A 24 37.51 8.75 -7.45
N LYS A 25 36.47 9.17 -8.18
CA LYS A 25 35.88 8.40 -9.29
C LYS A 25 36.89 8.13 -10.42
N GLU A 26 37.73 9.10 -10.76
CA GLU A 26 38.74 8.97 -11.82
C GLU A 26 39.80 7.92 -11.48
N ASN A 27 40.36 7.98 -10.27
CA ASN A 27 41.35 7.02 -9.81
C ASN A 27 40.77 5.61 -9.63
N LEU A 28 39.50 5.50 -9.20
CA LEU A 28 38.81 4.21 -9.13
C LEU A 28 38.54 3.64 -10.53
N ALA A 29 38.14 4.47 -11.50
CA ALA A 29 37.96 4.02 -12.87
C ALA A 29 39.28 3.55 -13.51
N ALA A 30 40.41 4.14 -13.13
CA ALA A 30 41.74 3.76 -13.60
C ALA A 30 42.20 2.37 -13.12
N LEU A 31 41.57 1.79 -12.08
CA LEU A 31 41.84 0.43 -11.61
C LEU A 31 41.36 -0.64 -12.60
N GLY A 32 40.46 -0.30 -13.51
CA GLY A 32 39.86 -1.24 -14.47
C GLY A 32 38.71 -2.05 -13.88
N ALA A 33 37.92 -2.67 -14.76
CA ALA A 33 36.65 -3.29 -14.41
C ALA A 33 36.78 -4.53 -13.50
N GLU A 34 37.76 -5.41 -13.75
CA GLU A 34 37.97 -6.63 -12.94
C GLU A 34 38.39 -6.30 -11.51
N ALA A 35 39.43 -5.47 -11.34
CA ALA A 35 39.91 -5.09 -10.01
C ALA A 35 38.82 -4.37 -9.20
N LEU A 36 38.00 -3.52 -9.84
CA LEU A 36 36.89 -2.86 -9.16
C LEU A 36 35.78 -3.85 -8.76
N ALA A 37 35.50 -4.85 -9.60
CA ALA A 37 34.50 -5.88 -9.29
C ALA A 37 34.93 -6.74 -8.09
N ASP A 38 36.19 -7.17 -8.05
CA ASP A 38 36.75 -7.91 -6.92
C ASP A 38 36.70 -7.09 -5.63
N LEU A 39 37.10 -5.81 -5.70
CA LEU A 39 37.09 -4.91 -4.55
C LEU A 39 35.66 -4.66 -4.04
N LEU A 40 34.68 -4.55 -4.94
CA LEU A 40 33.26 -4.44 -4.57
C LEU A 40 32.76 -5.73 -3.92
N LEU A 41 33.12 -6.92 -4.42
CA LEU A 41 32.75 -8.19 -3.79
C LEU A 41 33.38 -8.35 -2.41
N GLU A 42 34.60 -7.87 -2.22
CA GLU A 42 35.28 -7.86 -0.93
C GLU A 42 34.62 -6.89 0.06
N VAL A 43 34.43 -5.63 -0.33
CA VAL A 43 33.84 -4.58 0.52
C VAL A 43 32.38 -4.87 0.87
N THR A 44 31.64 -5.54 -0.03
CA THR A 44 30.25 -5.91 0.24
C THR A 44 30.13 -7.24 1.00
N ARG A 45 31.21 -7.97 1.25
CA ARG A 45 31.18 -9.22 2.02
C ARG A 45 30.67 -8.94 3.44
N GLY A 46 29.59 -9.62 3.83
CA GLY A 46 28.96 -9.43 5.15
C GLY A 46 28.00 -8.22 5.24
N ASN A 47 27.93 -7.36 4.22
CA ASN A 47 26.96 -6.26 4.17
C ASN A 47 25.81 -6.59 3.19
N ARG A 48 24.74 -7.16 3.74
CA ARG A 48 23.58 -7.63 2.95
C ARG A 48 22.90 -6.51 2.14
N ALA A 49 22.89 -5.29 2.67
CA ALA A 49 22.27 -4.15 1.98
C ALA A 49 23.09 -3.71 0.75
N LEU A 50 24.42 -3.65 0.87
CA LEU A 50 25.28 -3.31 -0.27
C LEU A 50 25.31 -4.41 -1.34
N GLN A 51 25.28 -5.69 -0.93
CA GLN A 51 25.14 -6.81 -1.88
C GLN A 51 23.83 -6.74 -2.65
N GLN A 52 22.73 -6.38 -1.97
CA GLN A 52 21.45 -6.21 -2.63
C GLN A 52 21.49 -5.05 -3.64
N ARG A 53 22.11 -3.91 -3.28
CA ARG A 53 22.28 -2.78 -4.19
C ARG A 53 23.11 -3.15 -5.42
N LEU A 54 24.22 -3.85 -5.25
CA LEU A 54 25.06 -4.28 -6.37
C LEU A 54 24.30 -5.23 -7.31
N ARG A 55 23.50 -6.15 -6.76
CA ARG A 55 22.63 -7.03 -7.55
C ARG A 55 21.59 -6.23 -8.33
N LEU A 56 20.96 -5.21 -7.73
CA LEU A 56 20.00 -4.35 -8.43
C LEU A 56 20.65 -3.61 -9.61
N GLU A 57 21.87 -3.09 -9.45
CA GLU A 57 22.62 -2.43 -10.53
C GLU A 57 23.07 -3.41 -11.64
N LEU A 58 23.26 -4.68 -11.31
CA LEU A 58 23.52 -5.73 -12.30
C LEU A 58 22.23 -6.12 -13.04
N SER A 59 21.12 -6.28 -12.33
CA SER A 59 19.82 -6.61 -12.91
C SER A 59 19.29 -5.47 -13.79
N ALA A 60 19.66 -4.21 -13.50
CA ALA A 60 19.46 -3.05 -14.37
C ALA A 60 20.04 -3.20 -15.78
N ARG A 61 21.10 -4.03 -15.96
CA ARG A 61 21.69 -4.36 -17.26
C ARG A 61 21.15 -5.66 -17.85
N ALA A 62 20.49 -6.49 -17.05
CA ALA A 62 20.02 -7.83 -17.40
C ALA A 62 18.60 -7.87 -18.00
N GLY A 63 17.92 -6.73 -18.06
CA GLY A 63 16.60 -6.57 -18.65
C GLY A 63 15.44 -6.79 -17.66
N PRO A 64 14.22 -6.29 -17.98
CA PRO A 64 13.08 -6.30 -17.05
C PRO A 64 12.72 -7.68 -16.48
N MET A 65 12.84 -8.74 -17.27
CA MET A 65 12.49 -10.11 -16.87
C MET A 65 13.44 -10.69 -15.82
N ASP A 66 14.71 -10.31 -15.85
CA ASP A 66 15.70 -10.76 -14.88
C ASP A 66 15.46 -10.10 -13.52
N ILE A 67 15.11 -8.80 -13.53
CA ILE A 67 14.65 -8.08 -12.33
C ILE A 67 13.39 -8.75 -11.78
N ALA A 68 12.40 -9.03 -12.63
CA ALA A 68 11.16 -9.68 -12.23
C ALA A 68 11.41 -11.04 -11.56
N ARG A 69 12.33 -11.85 -12.11
CA ARG A 69 12.73 -13.14 -11.51
C ARG A 69 13.34 -12.96 -10.12
N ASP A 70 14.19 -11.97 -9.93
CA ASP A 70 14.80 -11.72 -8.62
C ASP A 70 13.80 -11.17 -7.59
N ILE A 71 12.85 -10.35 -8.01
CA ILE A 71 11.71 -9.92 -7.18
C ILE A 71 10.87 -11.12 -6.75
N ARG A 72 10.51 -12.02 -7.68
CA ARG A 72 9.75 -13.24 -7.32
C ARG A 72 10.50 -14.11 -6.32
N LYS A 73 11.83 -14.24 -6.44
CA LYS A 73 12.65 -14.92 -5.42
C LYS A 73 12.54 -14.22 -4.07
N ARG A 74 12.54 -12.88 -4.05
CA ARG A 74 12.35 -12.11 -2.81
C ARG A 74 10.97 -12.36 -2.21
N PHE A 75 9.90 -12.30 -3.00
CA PHE A 75 8.54 -12.62 -2.52
C PHE A 75 8.45 -14.03 -1.94
N ALA A 76 9.09 -15.00 -2.56
CA ALA A 76 9.15 -16.36 -2.02
C ALA A 76 9.91 -16.43 -0.68
N GLN A 77 10.94 -15.60 -0.46
CA GLN A 77 11.59 -15.50 0.85
C GLN A 77 10.67 -14.84 1.90
N LEU A 78 9.97 -13.77 1.52
CA LEU A 78 9.03 -13.07 2.41
C LEU A 78 7.91 -13.99 2.86
N ARG A 79 7.30 -14.73 1.94
CA ARG A 79 6.23 -15.70 2.21
C ARG A 79 6.64 -16.84 3.14
N ARG A 80 7.91 -17.27 3.08
CA ARG A 80 8.42 -18.34 3.97
C ARG A 80 8.86 -17.83 5.34
N ALA A 81 9.05 -16.53 5.50
CA ALA A 81 9.48 -16.00 6.78
C ALA A 81 8.31 -16.06 7.77
N SER A 82 8.59 -16.47 9.01
CA SER A 82 7.61 -16.62 10.09
C SER A 82 7.97 -15.83 11.35
N GLY A 83 9.17 -15.24 11.39
CA GLY A 83 9.64 -14.49 12.56
C GLY A 83 8.86 -13.17 12.73
N PHE A 84 8.54 -12.86 13.99
CA PHE A 84 7.90 -11.61 14.39
C PHE A 84 8.78 -10.40 14.08
N ILE A 85 8.17 -9.35 13.54
CA ILE A 85 8.81 -8.10 13.16
C ILE A 85 8.48 -7.06 14.23
N SER A 86 9.48 -6.74 15.05
CA SER A 86 9.34 -5.74 16.10
C SER A 86 9.19 -4.33 15.52
N TRP A 87 8.56 -3.42 16.28
CA TRP A 87 8.35 -2.04 15.87
C TRP A 87 9.65 -1.32 15.46
N GLN A 88 10.80 -1.63 16.10
CA GLN A 88 12.09 -1.04 15.74
C GLN A 88 12.54 -1.44 14.32
N LYS A 89 12.15 -2.64 13.86
CA LYS A 89 12.50 -3.18 12.54
C LYS A 89 11.44 -2.89 11.48
N GLN A 90 10.21 -2.59 11.88
CA GLN A 90 9.08 -2.32 10.98
C GLN A 90 9.41 -1.22 9.97
N LYS A 91 10.01 -0.10 10.40
CA LYS A 91 10.36 1.01 9.49
C LYS A 91 11.35 0.59 8.39
N ALA A 92 12.38 -0.18 8.76
CA ALA A 92 13.35 -0.67 7.79
C ALA A 92 12.72 -1.70 6.84
N PHE A 93 11.79 -2.50 7.35
CA PHE A 93 11.05 -3.47 6.55
C PHE A 93 10.09 -2.81 5.58
N ALA A 94 9.30 -1.83 6.03
CA ALA A 94 8.44 -1.02 5.18
C ALA A 94 9.22 -0.31 4.07
N ARG A 95 10.42 0.22 4.39
CA ARG A 95 11.30 0.79 3.38
C ARG A 95 11.72 -0.23 2.33
N GLU A 96 12.06 -1.45 2.74
CA GLU A 96 12.39 -2.52 1.80
C GLU A 96 11.21 -2.88 0.89
N LEU A 97 9.99 -2.94 1.44
CA LEU A 97 8.78 -3.20 0.67
C LEU A 97 8.50 -2.07 -0.34
N SER A 98 8.62 -0.82 0.08
CA SER A 98 8.50 0.36 -0.78
C SER A 98 9.55 0.35 -1.89
N ASP A 99 10.81 0.03 -1.59
CA ASP A 99 11.87 -0.09 -2.60
C ASP A 99 11.57 -1.20 -3.62
N LEU A 100 10.83 -2.26 -3.25
CA LEU A 100 10.38 -3.30 -4.21
C LEU A 100 9.27 -2.77 -5.13
N VAL A 101 8.30 -2.03 -4.59
CA VAL A 101 7.24 -1.39 -5.39
C VAL A 101 7.87 -0.41 -6.38
N ASP A 102 8.75 0.49 -5.90
CA ASP A 102 9.51 1.44 -6.74
C ASP A 102 10.29 0.73 -7.84
N LEU A 103 10.91 -0.41 -7.54
CA LEU A 103 11.67 -1.17 -8.52
C LEU A 103 10.76 -1.72 -9.63
N ILE A 104 9.57 -2.20 -9.29
CA ILE A 104 8.60 -2.72 -10.26
C ILE A 104 8.12 -1.57 -11.17
N THR A 105 7.70 -0.46 -10.58
CA THR A 105 7.13 0.68 -11.31
C THR A 105 8.15 1.42 -12.17
N THR A 106 9.43 1.47 -11.75
CA THR A 106 10.47 2.20 -12.50
C THR A 106 11.23 1.36 -13.51
N ARG A 107 11.34 0.03 -13.30
CA ARG A 107 12.20 -0.83 -14.14
C ARG A 107 11.47 -1.89 -14.95
N ILE A 108 10.25 -2.24 -14.58
CA ILE A 108 9.49 -3.30 -15.27
C ILE A 108 8.29 -2.70 -15.99
N ALA A 109 7.52 -1.87 -15.30
CA ALA A 109 6.31 -1.25 -15.83
C ALA A 109 6.48 -0.48 -17.16
N PRO A 110 7.59 0.24 -17.45
CA PRO A 110 7.73 0.93 -18.73
C PRO A 110 7.73 -0.02 -19.94
N ASP A 111 8.39 -1.17 -19.83
CA ASP A 111 8.60 -2.09 -20.96
C ASP A 111 7.64 -3.30 -20.93
N ALA A 112 7.17 -3.69 -19.75
CA ALA A 112 6.33 -4.87 -19.53
C ALA A 112 5.21 -4.60 -18.49
N PRO A 113 4.17 -3.82 -18.84
CA PRO A 113 3.12 -3.43 -17.90
C PRO A 113 2.34 -4.61 -17.32
N GLY A 114 2.04 -5.65 -18.12
CA GLY A 114 1.37 -6.86 -17.62
C GLY A 114 2.18 -7.62 -16.58
N GLU A 115 3.50 -7.74 -16.79
CA GLU A 115 4.40 -8.37 -15.81
C GLU A 115 4.47 -7.54 -14.52
N ALA A 116 4.54 -6.21 -14.63
CA ALA A 116 4.54 -5.31 -13.48
C ALA A 116 3.25 -5.43 -12.66
N PHE A 117 2.09 -5.49 -13.34
CA PHE A 117 0.81 -5.74 -12.71
C PHE A 117 0.80 -7.08 -11.96
N ASP A 118 1.26 -8.17 -12.58
CA ASP A 118 1.31 -9.48 -11.91
C ASP A 118 2.21 -9.48 -10.66
N LEU A 119 3.32 -8.76 -10.71
CA LEU A 119 4.20 -8.60 -9.55
C LEU A 119 3.54 -7.78 -8.44
N LEU A 120 2.89 -6.65 -8.75
CA LEU A 120 2.19 -5.84 -7.75
C LEU A 120 1.00 -6.58 -7.16
N TRP A 121 0.22 -7.30 -7.98
CA TRP A 121 -0.85 -8.15 -7.49
C TRP A 121 -0.34 -9.25 -6.57
N THR A 122 0.77 -9.89 -6.93
CA THR A 122 1.43 -10.90 -6.07
C THR A 122 1.99 -10.28 -4.78
N PHE A 123 2.43 -9.02 -4.85
CA PHE A 123 2.93 -8.27 -3.69
C PHE A 123 1.80 -8.05 -2.67
N LEU A 124 0.61 -7.63 -3.10
CA LEU A 124 -0.56 -7.50 -2.23
C LEU A 124 -0.94 -8.83 -1.55
N GLN A 125 -0.82 -9.96 -2.26
CA GLN A 125 -1.02 -11.30 -1.67
C GLN A 125 0.00 -11.68 -0.59
N LEU A 126 1.04 -10.89 -0.34
CA LEU A 126 1.94 -11.09 0.80
C LEU A 126 1.37 -10.48 2.09
N ALA A 127 0.36 -9.61 2.00
CA ALA A 127 -0.16 -8.85 3.12
C ALA A 127 -0.62 -9.73 4.29
N PRO A 128 -1.42 -10.82 4.11
CA PRO A 128 -1.85 -11.63 5.24
C PRO A 128 -0.68 -12.18 6.07
N ASN A 129 0.31 -12.77 5.40
CA ASN A 129 1.49 -13.29 6.09
C ASN A 129 2.28 -12.19 6.80
N ILE A 130 2.40 -11.01 6.20
CA ILE A 130 3.15 -9.90 6.79
C ILE A 130 2.43 -9.36 8.03
N HIS A 131 1.12 -9.11 7.93
CA HIS A 131 0.32 -8.53 9.02
C HIS A 131 0.17 -9.50 10.20
N GLU A 132 0.15 -10.82 9.97
CA GLU A 132 0.20 -11.80 11.06
C GLU A 132 1.50 -11.71 11.89
N ARG A 133 2.56 -11.15 11.31
CA ARG A 133 3.92 -11.13 11.89
C ARG A 133 4.33 -9.78 12.45
N THR A 134 3.47 -8.76 12.38
CA THR A 134 3.79 -7.42 12.84
C THR A 134 2.56 -6.68 13.33
N ASP A 135 2.71 -5.87 14.37
CA ASP A 135 1.66 -4.94 14.78
C ASP A 135 1.75 -3.68 13.90
N ASP A 136 0.85 -3.59 12.92
CA ASP A 136 0.76 -2.47 11.99
C ASP A 136 -0.38 -1.50 12.33
N SER A 137 -0.76 -1.39 13.60
CA SER A 137 -1.80 -0.45 14.02
C SER A 137 -1.48 1.03 13.71
N ASN A 138 -0.21 1.34 13.40
CA ASN A 138 0.23 2.66 12.94
C ASN A 138 0.08 2.87 11.41
N GLY A 139 -0.31 1.84 10.66
CA GLY A 139 -0.56 1.86 9.22
C GLY A 139 0.70 1.96 8.34
N VAL A 140 1.89 1.67 8.87
CA VAL A 140 3.14 1.86 8.12
C VAL A 140 3.30 0.84 6.99
N ILE A 141 2.91 -0.42 7.21
CA ILE A 141 2.91 -1.46 6.17
C ILE A 141 1.69 -1.31 5.28
N GLY A 142 0.52 -1.01 5.86
CA GLY A 142 -0.71 -0.72 5.13
C GLY A 142 -0.51 0.36 4.07
N GLY A 143 0.16 1.47 4.42
CA GLY A 143 0.47 2.53 3.46
C GLY A 143 1.32 2.06 2.28
N VAL A 144 2.21 1.07 2.46
CA VAL A 144 2.96 0.50 1.32
C VAL A 144 2.09 -0.38 0.43
N MET A 145 1.07 -1.05 1.01
CA MET A 145 0.08 -1.80 0.24
C MET A 145 -0.81 -0.82 -0.56
N ASP A 146 -1.21 0.30 0.06
CA ASP A 146 -1.94 1.38 -0.62
C ASP A 146 -1.13 1.95 -1.79
N ASP A 147 0.18 2.20 -1.61
CA ASP A 147 1.07 2.64 -2.68
C ASP A 147 1.16 1.60 -3.83
N ALA A 148 1.17 0.30 -3.50
CA ALA A 148 1.14 -0.76 -4.51
C ALA A 148 -0.19 -0.81 -5.28
N MET A 149 -1.33 -0.58 -4.60
CA MET A 149 -2.64 -0.47 -5.25
C MET A 149 -2.73 0.77 -6.14
N ALA A 150 -2.21 1.91 -5.69
CA ALA A 150 -2.12 3.13 -6.49
C ALA A 150 -1.29 2.90 -7.77
N ALA A 151 -0.15 2.20 -7.65
CA ALA A 151 0.67 1.81 -8.80
C ALA A 151 -0.06 0.86 -9.77
N ILE A 152 -0.93 -0.02 -9.28
CA ILE A 152 -1.82 -0.83 -10.14
C ILE A 152 -2.79 0.07 -10.90
N GLY A 153 -3.37 1.08 -10.23
CA GLY A 153 -4.25 2.06 -10.86
C GLY A 153 -3.56 2.82 -12.00
N ASP A 154 -2.33 3.29 -11.77
CA ASP A 154 -1.52 3.97 -12.80
C ASP A 154 -1.19 3.05 -14.00
N LEU A 155 -1.13 1.73 -13.79
CA LEU A 155 -0.88 0.75 -14.83
C LEU A 155 -2.13 0.35 -15.61
N ALA A 156 -3.31 0.44 -15.00
CA ALA A 156 -4.57 -0.05 -15.57
C ALA A 156 -4.82 0.38 -17.04
N PRO A 157 -4.58 1.65 -17.45
CA PRO A 157 -4.78 2.09 -18.85
C PRO A 157 -3.89 1.37 -19.88
N ARG A 158 -2.81 0.72 -19.42
CA ARG A 158 -1.78 0.09 -20.26
C ARG A 158 -1.87 -1.44 -20.24
N LEU A 159 -2.85 -2.00 -19.55
CA LEU A 159 -3.05 -3.44 -19.45
C LEU A 159 -3.86 -3.95 -20.65
N ASP A 160 -3.34 -4.99 -21.29
CA ASP A 160 -4.03 -5.75 -22.33
C ASP A 160 -4.49 -7.08 -21.74
N LEU A 161 -5.52 -7.03 -20.91
CA LEU A 161 -6.10 -8.17 -20.22
C LEU A 161 -7.54 -8.37 -20.66
N ASP A 162 -7.99 -9.62 -20.68
CA ASP A 162 -9.41 -9.92 -20.87
C ASP A 162 -10.23 -9.36 -19.69
N PRO A 163 -11.19 -8.44 -19.93
CA PRO A 163 -11.87 -7.75 -18.83
C PRO A 163 -12.71 -8.67 -17.93
N GLU A 164 -13.27 -9.76 -18.48
CA GLU A 164 -14.04 -10.72 -17.68
C GLU A 164 -13.13 -11.63 -16.84
N ALA A 165 -12.01 -12.09 -17.39
CA ALA A 165 -11.00 -12.81 -16.61
C ALA A 165 -10.37 -11.93 -15.51
N LEU A 166 -10.17 -10.64 -15.78
CA LEU A 166 -9.72 -9.69 -14.76
C LEU A 166 -10.79 -9.52 -13.66
N ALA A 167 -12.07 -9.41 -14.04
CA ALA A 167 -13.17 -9.37 -13.09
C ALA A 167 -13.24 -10.62 -12.20
N ASP A 168 -13.07 -11.81 -12.77
CA ASP A 168 -13.00 -13.06 -12.01
C ASP A 168 -11.83 -13.03 -11.01
N ARG A 169 -10.64 -12.58 -11.44
CA ARG A 169 -9.45 -12.45 -10.57
C ARG A 169 -9.66 -11.46 -9.43
N VAL A 170 -10.27 -10.31 -9.70
CA VAL A 170 -10.59 -9.29 -8.68
C VAL A 170 -11.61 -9.84 -7.70
N PHE A 171 -12.67 -10.48 -8.20
CA PHE A 171 -13.69 -11.10 -7.35
C PHE A 171 -13.06 -12.12 -6.39
N GLU A 172 -12.27 -13.07 -6.89
CA GLU A 172 -11.59 -14.08 -6.06
C GLU A 172 -10.67 -13.46 -5.00
N ALA A 173 -9.91 -12.41 -5.35
CA ALA A 173 -9.05 -11.73 -4.40
C ALA A 173 -9.84 -11.01 -3.29
N MET A 174 -10.97 -10.40 -3.63
CA MET A 174 -11.84 -9.75 -2.65
C MET A 174 -12.52 -10.74 -1.69
N GLN A 175 -12.68 -12.00 -2.09
CA GLN A 175 -13.24 -13.01 -1.21
C GLN A 175 -12.33 -13.24 0.01
N ASP A 176 -11.01 -13.22 -0.14
CA ASP A 176 -10.03 -13.49 0.93
C ASP A 176 -9.26 -12.23 1.38
N ASN A 177 -9.94 -11.08 1.39
CA ASN A 177 -9.36 -9.77 1.65
C ASN A 177 -9.39 -9.40 3.15
N GLY A 178 -8.78 -10.25 3.98
CA GLY A 178 -8.90 -10.17 5.44
C GLY A 178 -8.28 -8.90 6.06
N TYR A 179 -7.27 -8.32 5.41
CA TYR A 179 -6.59 -7.11 5.85
C TYR A 179 -6.90 -5.88 4.99
N GLY A 180 -7.80 -6.02 4.01
CA GLY A 180 -8.13 -4.93 3.09
C GLY A 180 -7.07 -4.68 2.02
N GLU A 181 -6.15 -5.63 1.78
CA GLU A 181 -5.07 -5.49 0.80
C GLU A 181 -5.54 -5.31 -0.66
N PHE A 182 -6.79 -5.68 -0.95
CA PHE A 182 -7.44 -5.48 -2.25
C PHE A 182 -8.54 -4.42 -2.20
N ASP A 183 -8.66 -3.67 -1.09
CA ASP A 183 -9.55 -2.51 -1.04
C ASP A 183 -9.14 -1.50 -2.13
N GLY A 184 -10.11 -0.97 -2.85
CA GLY A 184 -9.85 -0.06 -3.98
C GLY A 184 -9.40 -0.74 -5.28
N ALA A 185 -9.33 -2.08 -5.35
CA ALA A 185 -8.96 -2.78 -6.59
C ALA A 185 -9.91 -2.48 -7.76
N ILE A 186 -11.22 -2.43 -7.50
CA ILE A 186 -12.23 -2.14 -8.53
C ILE A 186 -12.07 -0.73 -9.11
N PRO A 187 -12.03 0.35 -8.30
CA PRO A 187 -11.80 1.69 -8.85
C PRO A 187 -10.41 1.83 -9.50
N ALA A 188 -9.36 1.20 -8.96
CA ALA A 188 -8.02 1.23 -9.56
C ALA A 188 -8.00 0.58 -10.95
N LEU A 189 -8.70 -0.54 -11.13
CA LEU A 189 -8.75 -1.30 -12.38
C LEU A 189 -9.92 -0.90 -13.29
N ALA A 190 -10.64 0.17 -12.99
CA ALA A 190 -11.88 0.54 -13.69
C ALA A 190 -11.70 0.64 -15.22
N GLU A 191 -10.60 1.23 -15.67
CA GLU A 191 -10.30 1.37 -17.11
C GLU A 191 -10.03 0.01 -17.77
N ALA A 192 -9.26 -0.87 -17.11
CA ALA A 192 -8.96 -2.21 -17.61
C ALA A 192 -10.18 -3.16 -17.56
N LEU A 193 -11.06 -3.00 -16.56
CA LEU A 193 -12.30 -3.76 -16.43
C LEU A 193 -13.34 -3.34 -17.48
N GLY A 194 -13.39 -2.05 -17.82
CA GLY A 194 -14.40 -1.50 -18.72
C GLY A 194 -15.83 -1.90 -18.33
N SER A 195 -16.78 -1.77 -19.26
CA SER A 195 -18.17 -2.13 -18.97
C SER A 195 -18.39 -3.64 -18.78
N SER A 196 -17.68 -4.49 -19.55
CA SER A 196 -17.85 -5.95 -19.50
C SER A 196 -17.38 -6.53 -18.16
N GLY A 197 -16.20 -6.11 -17.68
CA GLY A 197 -15.66 -6.56 -16.40
C GLY A 197 -16.50 -6.08 -15.22
N LEU A 198 -17.01 -4.84 -15.26
CA LEU A 198 -17.91 -4.32 -14.21
C LEU A 198 -19.24 -5.07 -14.14
N GLU A 199 -19.86 -5.40 -15.28
CA GLU A 199 -21.08 -6.23 -15.31
C GLU A 199 -20.82 -7.69 -14.88
N ARG A 200 -19.62 -8.22 -15.19
CA ARG A 200 -19.18 -9.52 -14.69
C ARG A 200 -19.06 -9.51 -13.16
N LEU A 201 -18.38 -8.52 -12.58
CA LEU A 201 -18.28 -8.34 -11.12
C LEU A 201 -19.65 -8.24 -10.45
N LYS A 202 -20.55 -7.46 -11.04
CA LYS A 202 -21.94 -7.31 -10.56
C LYS A 202 -22.69 -8.63 -10.55
N THR A 203 -22.51 -9.44 -11.59
CA THR A 203 -23.12 -10.77 -11.70
C THR A 203 -22.58 -11.72 -10.64
N LEU A 204 -21.25 -11.77 -10.47
CA LEU A 204 -20.58 -12.61 -9.47
C LEU A 204 -21.01 -12.23 -8.04
N ALA A 205 -21.00 -10.93 -7.71
CA ALA A 205 -21.39 -10.45 -6.39
C ALA A 205 -22.85 -10.78 -6.05
N ARG A 206 -23.79 -10.60 -7.00
CA ARG A 206 -25.20 -10.99 -6.79
C ARG A 206 -25.37 -12.49 -6.64
N ALA A 207 -24.62 -13.28 -7.42
CA ALA A 207 -24.65 -14.74 -7.29
C ALA A 207 -24.13 -15.19 -5.91
N ALA A 208 -23.09 -14.52 -5.39
CA ALA A 208 -22.52 -14.82 -4.08
C ALA A 208 -23.49 -14.53 -2.93
N GLU A 209 -24.30 -13.47 -3.00
CA GLU A 209 -25.29 -13.13 -1.97
C GLU A 209 -26.31 -14.27 -1.74
N VAL A 210 -26.72 -14.95 -2.82
CA VAL A 210 -27.78 -15.99 -2.78
C VAL A 210 -27.25 -17.42 -2.72
N ALA A 211 -25.97 -17.64 -2.99
CA ALA A 211 -25.36 -18.96 -2.94
C ALA A 211 -25.37 -19.54 -1.51
N PRO A 212 -25.44 -20.87 -1.32
CA PRO A 212 -25.18 -21.48 -0.02
C PRO A 212 -23.73 -21.22 0.43
N LEU A 213 -23.48 -21.24 1.74
CA LEU A 213 -22.11 -21.17 2.25
C LEU A 213 -21.31 -22.39 1.82
N THR A 214 -20.07 -22.17 1.44
CA THR A 214 -19.09 -23.19 1.09
C THR A 214 -18.24 -23.57 2.30
N GLY A 215 -17.50 -24.68 2.21
CA GLY A 215 -16.52 -25.05 3.23
C GLY A 215 -15.41 -24.00 3.40
N ALA A 216 -15.04 -23.29 2.31
CA ALA A 216 -14.06 -22.22 2.36
C ALA A 216 -14.58 -21.00 3.15
N ASP A 217 -15.86 -20.65 3.00
CA ASP A 217 -16.49 -19.57 3.76
C ASP A 217 -16.45 -19.86 5.27
N LEU A 218 -16.72 -21.12 5.64
CA LEU A 218 -16.72 -21.54 7.05
C LEU A 218 -15.31 -21.62 7.64
N ALA A 219 -14.32 -22.08 6.86
CA ALA A 219 -12.94 -22.27 7.31
C ALA A 219 -12.31 -20.98 7.88
N ARG A 220 -12.66 -19.81 7.32
CA ARG A 220 -12.19 -18.51 7.81
C ARG A 220 -12.60 -18.23 9.26
N TYR A 221 -13.68 -18.84 9.72
CA TYR A 221 -14.26 -18.65 11.04
C TYR A 221 -14.14 -19.90 11.92
N ASP A 222 -13.22 -20.83 11.60
CA ASP A 222 -13.02 -22.07 12.36
C ASP A 222 -12.66 -21.84 13.83
N PHE A 223 -12.06 -20.69 14.15
CA PHE A 223 -11.78 -20.26 15.53
C PHE A 223 -13.05 -20.03 16.36
N VAL A 224 -14.23 -19.90 15.73
CA VAL A 224 -15.53 -19.77 16.38
C VAL A 224 -16.10 -21.17 16.62
N ALA A 225 -16.18 -21.60 17.88
CA ALA A 225 -16.62 -22.94 18.23
C ALA A 225 -18.11 -23.22 17.93
N ASP A 226 -18.97 -22.20 18.07
CA ASP A 226 -20.41 -22.32 17.84
C ASP A 226 -20.74 -22.29 16.34
N GLU A 227 -21.37 -23.36 15.83
CA GLU A 227 -21.64 -23.57 14.40
C GLU A 227 -22.63 -22.54 13.83
N ALA A 228 -23.67 -22.19 14.58
CA ALA A 228 -24.66 -21.21 14.15
C ALA A 228 -24.02 -19.82 14.02
N ARG A 229 -23.20 -19.43 15.00
CA ARG A 229 -22.43 -18.18 14.97
C ARG A 229 -21.38 -18.18 13.86
N ARG A 230 -20.67 -19.30 13.64
CA ARG A 230 -19.71 -19.43 12.54
C ARG A 230 -20.39 -19.20 11.19
N SER A 231 -21.53 -19.84 10.97
CA SER A 231 -22.32 -19.68 9.74
C SER A 231 -22.84 -18.25 9.58
N SER A 232 -23.31 -17.62 10.66
CA SER A 232 -23.75 -16.22 10.64
C SER A 232 -22.61 -15.28 10.23
N LEU A 233 -21.44 -15.42 10.85
CA LEU A 233 -20.27 -14.58 10.55
C LEU A 233 -19.76 -14.78 9.12
N ALA A 234 -19.74 -16.04 8.64
CA ALA A 234 -19.38 -16.37 7.27
C ALA A 234 -20.33 -15.71 6.26
N LEU A 235 -21.64 -15.78 6.51
CA LEU A 235 -22.64 -15.15 5.67
C LEU A 235 -22.53 -13.63 5.69
N GLU A 236 -22.35 -13.02 6.87
CA GLU A 236 -22.14 -11.58 7.03
C GLU A 236 -20.88 -11.10 6.30
N GLY A 237 -19.77 -11.84 6.41
CA GLY A 237 -18.52 -11.55 5.71
C GLY A 237 -18.70 -11.57 4.21
N ARG A 238 -19.27 -12.64 3.66
CA ARG A 238 -19.55 -12.76 2.22
C ARG A 238 -20.48 -11.67 1.71
N ASN A 239 -21.56 -11.38 2.44
CA ASN A 239 -22.51 -10.33 2.06
C ASN A 239 -21.87 -8.94 2.13
N ARG A 240 -20.95 -8.70 3.07
CA ARG A 240 -20.17 -7.46 3.12
C ARG A 240 -19.27 -7.30 1.90
N THR A 241 -18.52 -8.33 1.53
CA THR A 241 -17.68 -8.32 0.32
C THR A 241 -18.51 -8.06 -0.93
N ALA A 242 -19.61 -8.80 -1.12
CA ALA A 242 -20.51 -8.57 -2.26
C ALA A 242 -21.08 -7.15 -2.27
N ALA A 243 -21.36 -6.57 -1.09
CA ALA A 243 -21.83 -5.21 -0.99
C ALA A 243 -20.79 -4.16 -1.34
N MET A 244 -19.53 -4.33 -0.95
CA MET A 244 -18.43 -3.46 -1.36
C MET A 244 -18.27 -3.48 -2.89
N ILE A 245 -18.25 -4.67 -3.49
CA ILE A 245 -18.13 -4.83 -4.95
C ILE A 245 -19.27 -4.10 -5.67
N LEU A 246 -20.51 -4.30 -5.23
CA LEU A 246 -21.68 -3.71 -5.88
C LEU A 246 -21.76 -2.20 -5.67
N GLN A 247 -21.19 -1.68 -4.58
CA GLN A 247 -21.07 -0.25 -4.35
C GLN A 247 -20.05 0.38 -5.30
N ASP A 248 -18.85 -0.18 -5.40
CA ASP A 248 -17.80 0.31 -6.31
C ASP A 248 -18.26 0.27 -7.78
N VAL A 249 -18.94 -0.82 -8.17
CA VAL A 249 -19.52 -0.92 -9.52
C VAL A 249 -20.59 0.15 -9.75
N ALA A 250 -21.47 0.40 -8.79
CA ALA A 250 -22.51 1.42 -8.91
C ALA A 250 -21.90 2.83 -9.05
N ASP A 251 -20.86 3.14 -8.27
CA ASP A 251 -20.13 4.40 -8.36
C ASP A 251 -19.49 4.61 -9.74
N LEU A 252 -18.81 3.59 -10.26
CA LEU A 252 -18.17 3.63 -11.58
C LEU A 252 -19.19 3.72 -12.73
N GLN A 253 -20.38 3.16 -12.55
CA GLN A 253 -21.48 3.24 -13.52
C GLN A 253 -22.31 4.52 -13.40
N GLY A 254 -22.13 5.31 -12.34
CA GLY A 254 -22.97 6.46 -12.03
C GLY A 254 -24.41 6.08 -11.63
N ASP A 255 -24.63 4.86 -11.15
CA ASP A 255 -25.93 4.36 -10.68
C ASP A 255 -26.17 4.81 -9.23
N VAL A 256 -26.57 6.07 -9.08
CA VAL A 256 -26.81 6.71 -7.77
C VAL A 256 -27.89 5.96 -6.98
N ASP A 257 -28.91 5.41 -7.63
CA ASP A 257 -29.99 4.69 -6.97
C ASP A 257 -29.49 3.37 -6.38
N ALA A 258 -28.70 2.60 -7.13
CA ALA A 258 -28.06 1.39 -6.62
C ALA A 258 -27.09 1.69 -5.48
N TYR A 259 -26.31 2.77 -5.59
CA TYR A 259 -25.40 3.22 -4.53
C TYR A 259 -26.16 3.58 -3.24
N MET A 260 -27.21 4.37 -3.36
CA MET A 260 -28.01 4.85 -2.22
C MET A 260 -28.80 3.72 -1.55
N ALA A 261 -29.33 2.77 -2.33
CA ALA A 261 -29.98 1.58 -1.79
C ALA A 261 -29.07 0.83 -0.82
N ARG A 262 -27.76 0.75 -1.11
CA ARG A 262 -26.78 0.06 -0.26
C ARG A 262 -26.24 0.93 0.87
N SER A 263 -25.95 2.20 0.62
CA SER A 263 -25.50 3.16 1.65
C SER A 263 -26.52 3.37 2.78
N SER A 264 -27.81 3.22 2.47
CA SER A 264 -28.90 3.32 3.46
C SER A 264 -28.86 2.22 4.52
N SER A 265 -28.32 1.04 4.20
CA SER A 265 -28.20 -0.09 5.15
C SER A 265 -27.15 0.21 6.24
N VAL A 266 -25.99 0.76 5.88
CA VAL A 266 -24.94 1.20 6.81
C VAL A 266 -25.41 2.38 7.66
N SER A 267 -26.10 3.35 7.06
CA SER A 267 -26.71 4.47 7.77
C SER A 267 -27.79 4.03 8.77
N SER A 268 -28.55 2.97 8.46
CA SER A 268 -29.57 2.42 9.38
C SER A 268 -28.95 1.78 10.62
N THR A 269 -27.79 1.13 10.48
CA THR A 269 -27.01 0.51 11.58
C THR A 269 -26.34 1.57 12.46
N ILE A 270 -25.78 2.63 11.85
CA ILE A 270 -25.23 3.77 12.61
C ILE A 270 -26.35 4.53 13.33
N ARG A 271 -27.52 4.68 12.70
CA ARG A 271 -28.69 5.35 13.29
C ARG A 271 -29.30 4.53 14.43
N SER A 272 -29.34 3.20 14.34
CA SER A 272 -29.82 2.32 15.41
C SER A 272 -28.84 2.28 16.60
N PHE A 273 -27.53 2.28 16.33
CA PHE A 273 -26.50 2.39 17.37
C PHE A 273 -26.52 3.76 18.08
N SER A 274 -26.68 4.85 17.32
CA SER A 274 -26.83 6.21 17.86
C SER A 274 -28.11 6.37 18.69
N ALA A 275 -29.23 5.79 18.24
CA ALA A 275 -30.49 5.77 18.99
C ALA A 275 -30.38 4.93 20.28
N ALA A 276 -29.63 3.83 20.26
CA ALA A 276 -29.34 3.01 21.44
C ALA A 276 -28.44 3.74 22.46
N LEU A 277 -27.46 4.53 22.00
CA LEU A 277 -26.61 5.38 22.83
C LEU A 277 -27.38 6.58 23.42
N GLN A 278 -28.30 7.19 22.65
CA GLN A 278 -29.15 8.29 23.13
C GLN A 278 -30.13 7.84 24.21
N ARG A 279 -30.65 6.61 24.15
CA ARG A 279 -31.49 6.04 25.22
C ARG A 279 -30.72 5.74 26.52
N ARG A 280 -29.39 5.68 26.48
CA ARG A 280 -28.52 5.41 27.64
C ARG A 280 -27.92 6.65 28.31
N ARG A 281 -28.18 7.87 27.79
CA ARG A 281 -27.69 9.12 28.40
C ARG A 281 -28.81 9.92 29.09
N ARG A 282 -29.11 9.54 30.34
CA ARG A 282 -29.52 10.46 31.41
C ARG A 282 -28.65 10.12 32.64
N PRO A 283 -27.80 11.03 33.15
CA PRO A 283 -26.67 10.66 34.00
C PRO A 283 -27.08 10.55 35.49
N PRO A 284 -26.21 9.97 36.35
CA PRO A 284 -25.19 10.81 36.98
C PRO A 284 -23.75 10.27 36.83
N SER A 285 -22.85 11.20 36.54
CA SER A 285 -21.42 11.25 36.86
C SER A 285 -20.67 9.93 37.08
N VAL A 286 -20.17 9.32 36.00
CA VAL A 286 -18.98 8.45 36.06
C VAL A 286 -18.12 8.74 34.83
N MET A 287 -16.88 9.17 35.06
CA MET A 287 -15.83 9.27 34.04
C MET A 287 -15.54 7.86 33.53
N ILE A 288 -15.84 7.59 32.25
CA ILE A 288 -15.36 6.41 31.54
C ILE A 288 -14.37 6.90 30.49
N SER A 289 -13.14 6.41 30.60
CA SER A 289 -12.02 6.65 29.71
C SER A 289 -12.34 6.23 28.28
N ILE A 290 -12.00 7.08 27.31
CA ILE A 290 -12.10 6.79 25.88
C ILE A 290 -10.93 5.85 25.54
N SER A 291 -11.16 4.54 25.64
CA SER A 291 -10.20 3.53 25.14
C SER A 291 -10.82 2.38 24.35
N ASP A 292 -12.14 2.37 24.11
CA ASP A 292 -12.82 1.29 23.36
C ASP A 292 -13.58 1.78 22.11
N ILE A 293 -12.95 2.65 21.32
CA ILE A 293 -13.36 2.92 19.93
C ILE A 293 -12.16 2.66 19.02
N SER A 294 -11.74 1.40 18.94
CA SER A 294 -10.71 0.95 18.00
C SER A 294 -11.15 -0.36 17.33
N THR A 295 -12.21 -0.28 16.54
CA THR A 295 -12.54 -1.32 15.53
C THR A 295 -13.38 -0.74 14.38
N CYS A 296 -13.09 0.50 14.00
CA CYS A 296 -13.63 1.13 12.79
C CYS A 296 -12.52 1.97 12.15
N SER A 297 -11.46 1.31 11.70
CA SER A 297 -10.57 1.90 10.69
C SER A 297 -11.13 1.47 9.34
N GLY A 298 -11.72 2.40 8.58
CA GLY A 298 -12.26 2.12 7.25
C GLY A 298 -13.30 3.11 6.74
N ILE A 299 -14.00 3.89 7.60
CA ILE A 299 -15.07 4.80 7.14
C ILE A 299 -14.79 6.28 7.42
N CYS A 300 -13.77 6.64 8.21
CA CYS A 300 -13.62 8.02 8.67
C CYS A 300 -12.82 8.99 7.75
N LEU A 301 -12.33 8.58 6.59
CA LEU A 301 -11.52 9.49 5.75
C LEU A 301 -12.23 10.21 4.58
N SER A 302 -13.54 10.10 4.41
CA SER A 302 -14.23 10.75 3.28
C SER A 302 -15.22 11.88 3.64
N LEU A 303 -15.20 12.39 4.87
CA LEU A 303 -16.17 13.43 5.31
C LEU A 303 -15.56 14.64 6.03
N HIS A 304 -14.32 15.03 5.69
CA HIS A 304 -13.72 16.29 6.16
C HIS A 304 -13.66 17.42 5.12
N GLY A 305 -14.28 17.27 3.95
CA GLY A 305 -14.44 18.35 2.98
C GLY A 305 -15.91 18.66 2.76
N HIS A 306 -16.51 19.54 3.58
CA HIS A 306 -17.62 20.45 3.25
C HIS A 306 -18.31 20.92 4.55
N ALA A 307 -17.64 21.81 5.28
CA ALA A 307 -18.31 22.65 6.27
C ALA A 307 -17.61 24.01 6.32
N GLN A 308 -17.86 24.86 5.32
CA GLN A 308 -17.59 26.28 5.45
C GLN A 308 -18.81 27.11 5.02
N VAL A 309 -19.22 27.97 5.96
CA VAL A 309 -20.00 29.20 5.82
C VAL A 309 -21.51 29.08 5.59
N SER A 310 -22.26 29.11 6.70
CA SER A 310 -23.57 29.76 6.77
C SER A 310 -23.90 30.12 8.23
N GLY A 311 -23.18 31.11 8.78
CA GLY A 311 -23.57 31.77 10.03
C GLY A 311 -24.67 32.79 9.75
N GLN A 312 -25.93 32.39 9.96
CA GLN A 312 -27.08 33.27 9.85
C GLN A 312 -27.11 34.28 11.02
N LYS A 313 -27.12 35.55 10.67
CA LYS A 313 -27.36 36.70 11.55
C LYS A 313 -28.77 36.67 12.12
N GLY A 314 -28.91 36.93 13.41
CA GLY A 314 -30.19 37.16 14.07
C GLY A 314 -30.01 37.86 15.42
N GLY A 315 -29.76 39.17 15.38
CA GLY A 315 -29.68 40.02 16.57
C GLY A 315 -29.65 41.51 16.21
N GLN A 316 -30.83 42.11 16.05
CA GLN A 316 -31.05 43.55 16.26
C GLN A 316 -31.38 43.74 17.76
N PHE A 317 -31.15 44.82 18.51
CA PHE A 317 -30.92 46.26 18.37
C PHE A 317 -29.96 46.64 19.54
N THR A 318 -29.14 47.71 19.54
CA THR A 318 -29.50 49.13 19.57
C THR A 318 -28.29 50.00 19.22
N ALA A 319 -28.56 51.19 18.66
CA ALA A 319 -27.59 52.21 18.30
C ALA A 319 -27.22 53.11 19.49
N ALA A 320 -25.95 53.51 19.58
CA ALA A 320 -25.50 54.77 20.18
C ALA A 320 -24.18 55.25 19.54
N SER A 321 -24.15 56.53 19.20
CA SER A 321 -23.17 57.32 18.44
C SER A 321 -21.72 57.38 19.00
N PRO A 322 -20.73 57.86 18.20
CA PRO A 322 -19.29 57.87 18.53
C PRO A 322 -18.83 59.16 19.25
N PRO A 323 -17.59 59.19 19.77
CA PRO A 323 -16.49 59.97 19.16
C PRO A 323 -15.13 59.24 19.20
N ALA A 324 -14.29 59.23 18.16
CA ALA A 324 -13.29 60.21 17.73
C ALA A 324 -12.01 60.35 18.62
N CYS A 325 -10.84 60.18 17.98
CA CYS A 325 -9.45 60.51 18.37
C CYS A 325 -8.85 59.74 19.57
N LEU A 326 -7.62 59.23 19.56
CA LEU A 326 -6.35 59.55 18.88
C LEU A 326 -5.67 58.27 18.36
#